data_AF-A0A7C3P051-F1
#
_entry.id   AF-A0A7C3P051-F1
#
_cell.length_a   1.000
_cell.length_b   1.000
_cell.length_c   1.000
_cell.angle_alpha   90.00
_cell.angle_beta   90.00
_cell.angle_gamma   90.00
#
_symmetry.space_group_name_H-M   'P 1'
#
loop_
_entity.id
_entity.type
_entity.pdbx_description
1 polymer ?
#
loop_
_entity_poly.entity_id
_entity_poly.type
_entity_poly.pdbx_seq_one_letter_code
_entity_poly.pdbx_strand_id
1 'polypeptide(L)'
;MCDRNCSRRQFLARAAAIAAGGAVGGLIAGCGAPSAERLLEEGSARTLELPLAQMPELQEVGGSAVAKAAPGGSRIVLVRRSLTEVIAVSPICPHQGCTVNYTGEMDANCFVCP
;
A
#
# COMPACT_ATOMS: atom_id res chain seq x y z
N MET A 1 -28.59 19.87 21.16
CA MET A 1 -27.88 18.69 21.70
C MET A 1 -28.24 17.50 20.83
N CYS A 2 -27.27 16.91 20.11
CA CYS A 2 -27.51 15.85 19.11
C CYS A 2 -27.00 14.50 19.62
N ASP A 3 -27.90 13.55 19.84
CA ASP A 3 -27.58 12.16 20.19
C ASP A 3 -27.04 11.39 18.98
N ARG A 4 -25.71 11.42 18.81
CA ARG A 4 -24.96 10.78 17.72
C ARG A 4 -24.74 9.27 17.93
N ASN A 5 -25.63 8.60 18.66
CA ASN A 5 -25.57 7.16 18.95
C ASN A 5 -26.78 6.35 18.49
N CYS A 6 -27.85 6.99 17.98
CA CYS A 6 -29.07 6.27 17.54
C CYS A 6 -29.09 5.91 16.03
N SER A 7 -28.18 6.46 15.20
CA SER A 7 -28.20 6.27 13.73
C SER A 7 -27.40 5.06 13.23
N ARG A 8 -26.26 4.72 13.84
CA ARG A 8 -25.35 3.65 13.33
C ARG A 8 -25.94 2.24 13.43
N ARG A 9 -26.61 1.91 14.55
CA ARG A 9 -27.12 0.56 14.82
C ARG A 9 -28.37 0.23 14.00
N GLN A 10 -29.26 1.21 13.81
CA GLN A 10 -30.43 1.05 12.94
C GLN A 10 -30.06 0.94 11.45
N PHE A 11 -28.98 1.58 11.01
CA PHE A 11 -28.52 1.48 9.63
C PHE A 11 -28.01 0.07 9.30
N LEU A 12 -27.21 -0.54 10.17
CA LEU A 12 -26.72 -1.92 10.00
C LEU A 12 -27.84 -2.96 10.12
N ALA A 13 -28.80 -2.74 11.02
CA ALA A 13 -29.97 -3.62 11.16
C ALA A 13 -30.86 -3.62 9.89
N ARG A 14 -30.94 -2.49 9.17
CA ARG A 14 -31.67 -2.39 7.90
C ARG A 14 -30.91 -2.99 6.71
N ALA A 15 -29.57 -2.97 6.74
CA ALA A 15 -28.76 -3.59 5.69
C ALA A 15 -28.84 -5.12 5.67
N ALA A 16 -29.14 -5.76 6.81
CA ALA A 16 -29.25 -7.22 6.91
C ALA A 16 -30.58 -7.80 6.37
N ALA A 17 -31.57 -6.95 6.06
CA ALA A 17 -32.92 -7.39 5.66
C ALA A 17 -33.13 -7.58 4.15
N ILE A 18 -32.09 -7.39 3.32
CA ILE A 18 -32.16 -7.62 1.85
C ILE A 18 -31.40 -8.91 1.52
N ALA A 19 -31.90 -10.05 2.01
CA ALA A 19 -31.34 -11.37 1.73
C ALA A 19 -32.37 -12.35 1.11
N ALA A 20 -33.48 -11.86 0.58
CA ALA A 20 -34.47 -12.70 -0.09
C ALA A 20 -35.02 -12.01 -1.34
N GLY A 21 -34.40 -12.27 -2.50
CA GLY A 21 -34.97 -11.89 -3.80
C GLY A 21 -34.01 -11.98 -4.97
N GLY A 22 -34.13 -13.05 -5.77
CA GLY A 22 -33.87 -13.01 -7.22
C GLY A 22 -32.46 -13.38 -7.70
N ALA A 23 -32.34 -14.57 -8.30
CA ALA A 23 -31.20 -14.97 -9.11
C ALA A 23 -31.24 -14.29 -10.49
N VAL A 24 -30.24 -13.46 -10.84
CA VAL A 24 -29.86 -13.15 -12.23
C VAL A 24 -28.35 -12.91 -12.32
N GLY A 25 -27.70 -13.72 -13.16
CA GLY A 25 -26.45 -13.50 -13.90
C GLY A 25 -25.39 -12.52 -13.39
N GLY A 26 -24.18 -13.05 -13.14
CA GLY A 26 -22.98 -12.23 -13.04
C GLY A 26 -21.75 -13.05 -12.68
N LEU A 27 -21.21 -13.79 -13.64
CA LEU A 27 -19.83 -14.27 -13.57
C LEU A 27 -18.91 -13.05 -13.52
N ILE A 28 -18.55 -12.59 -12.32
CA ILE A 28 -17.41 -11.69 -12.20
C ILE A 28 -16.18 -12.58 -12.27
N ALA A 29 -15.73 -12.80 -13.51
CA ALA A 29 -14.32 -13.05 -13.77
C ALA A 29 -13.56 -11.89 -13.12
N GLY A 30 -13.10 -12.11 -11.89
CA GLY A 30 -12.13 -11.27 -11.24
C GLY A 30 -10.81 -11.42 -11.98
N CYS A 31 -10.75 -10.86 -13.19
CA CYS A 31 -9.51 -10.57 -13.89
C CYS A 31 -8.80 -9.46 -13.12
N GLY A 32 -8.21 -9.81 -11.97
CA GLY A 32 -6.95 -9.20 -11.61
C GLY A 32 -5.91 -9.81 -12.54
N ALA A 33 -5.69 -9.21 -13.71
CA ALA A 33 -4.51 -9.53 -14.49
C ALA A 33 -3.30 -9.42 -13.54
N PRO A 34 -2.37 -10.40 -13.51
CA PRO A 34 -1.14 -10.20 -12.78
C PRO A 34 -0.49 -8.96 -13.39
N SER A 35 -0.44 -7.87 -12.63
CA SER A 35 0.53 -6.83 -12.90
C SER A 35 1.85 -7.56 -13.06
N ALA A 36 2.63 -7.22 -14.09
CA ALA A 36 3.91 -7.85 -14.36
C ALA A 36 4.85 -7.61 -13.18
N GLU A 37 4.67 -8.41 -12.13
CA GLU A 37 5.61 -8.59 -11.05
C GLU A 37 6.76 -9.26 -11.72
N ARG A 38 7.82 -8.49 -11.92
CA ARG A 38 9.08 -8.96 -12.44
C ARG A 38 9.54 -10.07 -11.50
N LEU A 39 9.28 -11.32 -11.90
CA LEU A 39 9.75 -12.51 -11.23
C LEU A 39 11.27 -12.45 -11.31
N LEU A 40 11.89 -12.05 -10.22
CA LEU A 40 13.32 -12.20 -10.01
C LEU A 40 13.54 -13.70 -9.82
N GLU A 41 14.47 -14.28 -10.58
CA GLU A 41 14.86 -15.68 -10.41
C GLU A 41 15.25 -15.94 -8.95
N GLU A 42 14.75 -17.06 -8.40
CA GLU A 42 15.11 -17.57 -7.08
C GLU A 42 16.56 -18.07 -7.08
N GLY A 43 17.50 -17.15 -7.20
CA GLY A 43 18.82 -17.29 -6.60
C GLY A 43 18.69 -17.00 -5.11
N SER A 44 19.51 -17.61 -4.28
CA SER A 44 19.64 -17.32 -2.84
C SER A 44 20.04 -15.85 -2.61
N ALA A 45 19.11 -14.92 -2.81
CA ALA A 45 19.35 -13.50 -2.83
C ALA A 45 18.85 -12.92 -1.51
N ARG A 46 19.72 -12.95 -0.50
CA ARG A 46 19.57 -12.07 0.68
C ARG A 46 19.67 -10.58 0.31
N THR A 47 20.01 -10.28 -0.94
CA THR A 47 20.26 -8.95 -1.47
C THR A 47 19.27 -8.66 -2.59
N LEU A 48 18.49 -7.59 -2.44
CA LEU A 48 17.66 -7.04 -3.49
C LEU A 48 18.43 -5.92 -4.19
N GLU A 49 18.66 -6.07 -5.49
CA GLU A 49 19.26 -5.01 -6.32
C GLU A 49 18.16 -4.23 -7.06
N LEU A 50 18.10 -2.92 -6.83
CA LEU A 50 17.16 -2.02 -7.48
C LEU A 50 17.96 -0.94 -8.23
N PRO A 51 18.00 -0.98 -9.58
CA PRO A 51 18.70 0.03 -10.35
C PRO A 51 17.97 1.37 -10.27
N LEU A 52 18.62 2.39 -9.69
CA LEU A 52 18.05 3.74 -9.53
C LEU A 52 17.55 4.35 -10.85
N ALA A 53 18.20 4.03 -11.97
CA ALA A 53 17.80 4.50 -13.29
C ALA A 53 16.39 4.04 -13.71
N GLN A 54 15.86 2.97 -13.11
CA GLN A 54 14.51 2.47 -13.37
C GLN A 54 13.46 3.06 -12.41
N MET A 55 13.88 3.95 -11.50
CA MET A 55 13.04 4.54 -10.44
C MET A 55 13.07 6.07 -10.57
N PRO A 56 12.30 6.65 -11.52
CA PRO A 56 12.33 8.08 -11.80
C PRO A 56 11.98 8.93 -10.58
N GLU A 57 11.16 8.42 -9.67
CA GLU A 57 10.76 9.09 -8.43
C GLU A 57 11.94 9.27 -7.48
N LEU A 58 13.01 8.48 -7.60
CA LEU A 58 14.23 8.59 -6.81
C LEU A 58 15.30 9.44 -7.49
N GLN A 59 15.01 10.10 -8.63
CA GLN A 59 15.99 10.99 -9.29
C GLN A 59 16.14 12.34 -8.59
N GLU A 60 15.16 12.73 -7.78
CA GLU A 60 15.18 13.98 -7.01
C GLU A 60 15.35 13.71 -5.51
N VAL A 61 16.04 14.62 -4.82
CA VAL A 61 16.13 14.57 -3.35
C VAL A 61 14.74 14.82 -2.75
N GLY A 62 14.36 13.99 -1.79
CA GLY A 62 13.02 13.95 -1.20
C GLY A 62 12.06 13.00 -1.90
N GLY A 63 12.41 12.53 -3.10
CA GLY A 63 11.65 11.55 -3.84
C GLY A 63 11.55 10.20 -3.14
N SER A 64 10.46 9.48 -3.41
CA SER A 64 10.19 8.18 -2.79
C SER A 64 9.53 7.21 -3.74
N ALA A 65 9.79 5.92 -3.53
CA ALA A 65 9.19 4.85 -4.30
C ALA A 65 8.89 3.64 -3.41
N VAL A 66 7.98 2.77 -3.85
CA VAL A 66 7.64 1.52 -3.16
C VAL A 66 8.11 0.34 -4.00
N ALA A 67 8.81 -0.61 -3.38
CA ALA A 67 9.26 -1.85 -4.00
C ALA A 67 8.84 -3.06 -3.15
N LYS A 68 8.97 -4.26 -3.71
CA LYS A 68 8.85 -5.52 -2.95
C LYS A 68 10.24 -6.08 -2.69
N ALA A 69 10.48 -6.59 -1.47
CA ALA A 69 11.75 -7.18 -1.06
C ALA A 69 12.14 -8.43 -1.87
N ALA A 70 11.13 -9.14 -2.39
CA ALA A 70 11.24 -10.32 -3.25
C ALA A 70 9.92 -10.49 -4.02
N PRO A 71 9.83 -11.36 -5.04
CA PRO A 71 8.56 -11.77 -5.62
C PRO A 71 7.61 -12.28 -4.52
N GLY A 72 6.41 -11.70 -4.41
CA GLY A 72 5.47 -12.00 -3.31
C GLY A 72 5.88 -11.54 -1.91
N GLY A 73 7.04 -10.90 -1.76
CA GLY A 73 7.61 -10.47 -0.48
C GLY A 73 6.99 -9.18 0.09
N SER A 74 7.47 -8.80 1.28
CA SER A 74 7.05 -7.57 1.96
C SER A 74 7.38 -6.32 1.15
N ARG A 75 6.51 -5.32 1.23
CA ARG A 75 6.77 -4.00 0.66
C ARG A 75 7.85 -3.27 1.46
N ILE A 76 8.67 -2.50 0.77
CA ILE A 76 9.66 -1.57 1.32
C ILE A 76 9.45 -0.18 0.71
N VAL A 77 9.69 0.86 1.50
CA VAL A 77 9.66 2.24 1.03
C VAL A 77 11.09 2.72 0.88
N LEU A 78 11.39 3.27 -0.28
CA LEU A 78 12.67 3.87 -0.62
C LEU A 78 12.51 5.38 -0.57
N VAL A 79 13.43 6.07 0.08
CA VAL A 79 13.43 7.54 0.18
C VAL A 79 14.81 8.06 -0.15
N ARG A 80 14.90 8.98 -1.10
CA ARG A 80 16.16 9.66 -1.42
C ARG A 80 16.36 10.84 -0.47
N ARG A 81 17.26 10.69 0.50
CA ARG A 81 17.53 11.72 1.51
C ARG A 81 18.51 12.78 1.04
N SER A 82 19.41 12.42 0.13
CA SER A 82 20.41 13.33 -0.44
C SER A 82 20.86 12.85 -1.81
N LEU A 83 21.80 13.58 -2.43
CA LEU A 83 22.35 13.20 -3.73
C LEU A 83 23.02 11.82 -3.72
N THR A 84 23.54 11.39 -2.57
CA THR A 84 24.33 10.16 -2.40
C THR A 84 23.69 9.13 -1.48
N GLU A 85 22.51 9.40 -0.93
CA GLU A 85 21.87 8.55 0.07
C GLU A 85 20.43 8.21 -0.31
N VAL A 86 20.16 6.90 -0.38
CA VAL A 86 18.82 6.33 -0.43
C VAL A 86 18.68 5.41 0.77
N ILE A 87 17.60 5.56 1.52
CA ILE A 87 17.26 4.66 2.61
C ILE A 87 16.11 3.74 2.18
N ALA A 88 16.12 2.51 2.70
CA ALA A 88 15.04 1.56 2.56
C ALA A 88 14.46 1.26 3.95
N VAL A 89 13.14 1.40 4.11
CA VAL A 89 12.47 1.16 5.39
C VAL A 89 11.21 0.30 5.20
N SER A 90 10.84 -0.40 6.27
CA SER A 90 9.56 -1.10 6.33
C SER A 90 8.41 -0.08 6.37
N PRO A 91 7.33 -0.26 5.59
CA PRO A 91 6.11 0.54 5.70
C PRO A 91 5.24 0.12 6.90
N ILE A 92 5.76 -0.67 7.83
CA ILE A 92 5.00 -1.14 8.99
C ILE A 92 5.26 -0.20 10.17
N CYS A 93 4.20 0.42 10.67
CA CYS A 93 4.28 1.29 11.83
C CYS A 93 4.73 0.50 13.06
N PRO A 94 5.79 0.91 13.77
CA PRO A 94 6.23 0.22 14.97
C PRO A 94 5.25 0.32 16.15
N HIS A 95 4.21 1.18 16.05
CA HIS A 95 3.20 1.34 17.09
C HIS A 95 2.20 0.16 17.11
N GLN A 96 1.46 -0.06 16.02
CA GLN A 96 0.39 -1.07 15.94
C GLN A 96 0.50 -2.01 14.73
N GLY A 97 1.56 -1.90 13.93
CA GLY A 97 1.75 -2.77 12.76
C GLY A 97 0.91 -2.40 11.53
N CYS A 98 0.21 -1.27 11.54
CA CYS A 98 -0.50 -0.75 10.36
C CYS A 98 0.49 -0.41 9.24
N THR A 99 0.06 -0.53 7.99
CA THR A 99 0.83 -0.01 6.85
C THR A 99 0.75 1.52 6.86
N VAL A 100 1.90 2.20 6.89
CA VAL A 100 2.01 3.66 6.77
C VAL A 100 2.19 4.07 5.32
N ASN A 101 1.75 5.28 5.00
CA ASN A 101 2.05 5.92 3.73
C ASN A 101 3.17 6.93 3.92
N TYR A 102 4.06 7.04 2.93
CA TYR A 102 5.00 8.15 2.85
C TYR A 102 4.37 9.23 1.98
N THR A 103 4.21 10.43 2.52
CA THR A 103 3.65 11.58 1.81
C THR A 103 4.70 12.67 1.68
N GLY A 104 4.73 13.31 0.52
CA GLY A 104 5.51 14.52 0.25
C GLY A 104 4.61 15.77 0.31
N GLU A 105 3.62 15.79 1.20
CA GLU A 105 2.64 16.89 1.28
C GLU A 105 3.01 17.89 2.38
N MET A 106 2.91 19.18 2.03
CA MET A 106 3.10 20.36 2.89
C MET A 106 4.43 20.37 3.66
N ASP A 107 5.49 20.78 2.95
CA ASP A 107 6.80 21.20 3.49
C ASP A 107 7.61 20.15 4.28
N ALA A 108 7.13 18.91 4.41
CA ALA A 108 7.88 17.83 5.03
C ALA A 108 7.56 16.43 4.47
N ASN A 109 8.61 15.79 4.00
CA ASN A 109 8.69 14.35 3.75
C ASN A 109 8.41 13.55 5.03
N CYS A 110 7.25 12.90 5.15
CA CYS A 110 6.84 12.23 6.39
C CYS A 110 6.09 10.90 6.18
N PHE A 111 6.17 10.04 7.20
CA PHE A 111 5.37 8.82 7.28
C PHE A 111 4.09 9.10 8.07
N VAL A 112 2.94 8.87 7.43
CA VAL A 112 1.61 9.05 8.03
C VAL A 112 1.01 7.69 8.33
N CYS A 113 0.73 7.46 9.61
CA CYS A 113 -0.09 6.35 10.06
C CYS A 113 -1.57 6.71 9.82
N PRO A 114 -2.40 5.78 9.30
CA PRO A 114 -3.83 6.01 9.14
C PRO A 114 -4.56 6.21 10.47
#